data_AF-A0A8R1ER71-F1
#
_entry.id   AF-A0A8R1ER71-F1
#
_cell.length_a   1.000
_cell.length_b   1.000
_cell.length_c   1.000
_cell.angle_alpha   90.00
_cell.angle_beta   90.00
_cell.angle_gamma   90.00
#
_symmetry.space_group_name_H-M   'P 1'
#
loop_
_entity.id
_entity.type
_entity.pdbx_description
1 polymer ?
#
loop_
_entity_poly.entity_id
_entity_poly.type
_entity_poly.pdbx_seq_one_letter_code
_entity_poly.pdbx_strand_id
1 'polypeptide(L)'
;MSLRQAEKDVELEVEHVEEKNVVVEVVESVTGGESEERLGAERKVSVRGRRKLVKGFAQWLKTIEQVSEKVERDLVVLTKCTKRQRDGIIAPLKEFASELLERFEEMGADRWPRSVLRVMKDFDLENVQEIRQVCEKVFGEACSEANESKDAEKVDKIDRKYQKLKSKLGECQIKWQVERENLLEELESEREKAQKLSESQERLKRNVVKLEKALVAEKQVSEGMKSHLKVWQERSKDDHERKQKIHETWRKPRRASRSSTSSSEAPSWKNRSETKSDTSRRSEVRDMMDGMRRMMRAQALPEPRIF
;
A
#
# COMPACT_ATOMS: atom_id res chain seq x y z
N MET A 1 -13.40 -49.39 16.37
CA MET A 1 -14.38 -48.95 17.39
C MET A 1 -13.94 -47.56 17.85
N SER A 2 -14.09 -46.55 16.99
CA SER A 2 -15.29 -45.76 16.66
C SER A 2 -15.57 -44.67 17.69
N LEU A 3 -15.50 -43.43 17.21
CA LEU A 3 -15.69 -42.11 17.82
C LEU A 3 -17.04 -41.89 18.55
N ARG A 4 -17.79 -42.95 18.88
CA ARG A 4 -19.08 -42.90 19.60
C ARG A 4 -18.99 -43.36 21.06
N GLN A 5 -17.78 -43.48 21.60
CA GLN A 5 -17.56 -43.73 23.03
C GLN A 5 -16.93 -42.52 23.75
N ALA A 6 -16.53 -41.48 23.02
CA ALA A 6 -16.07 -40.20 23.59
C ALA A 6 -17.16 -39.11 23.61
N GLU A 7 -18.32 -39.35 22.98
CA GLU A 7 -19.47 -38.44 23.01
C GLU A 7 -20.42 -38.69 24.20
N LYS A 8 -20.10 -39.65 25.08
CA LYS A 8 -20.89 -39.94 26.30
C LYS A 8 -20.32 -39.34 27.58
N ASP A 9 -19.17 -38.67 27.50
CA ASP A 9 -18.65 -37.82 28.58
C ASP A 9 -18.88 -36.32 28.27
N VAL A 10 -19.70 -35.99 27.26
CA VAL A 10 -20.07 -34.61 26.85
C VAL A 10 -21.48 -34.22 27.35
N GLU A 11 -22.23 -35.15 27.94
CA GLU A 11 -23.54 -34.89 28.55
C GLU A 11 -23.56 -35.44 29.98
N LEU A 12 -22.95 -34.73 30.93
CA LEU A 12 -23.29 -34.74 32.36
C LEU A 12 -22.26 -33.91 33.14
N GLU A 13 -22.34 -32.59 32.99
CA GLU A 13 -22.00 -31.64 34.07
C GLU A 13 -22.62 -30.28 33.71
N VAL A 14 -23.95 -30.28 33.61
CA VAL A 14 -24.76 -29.09 33.93
C VAL A 14 -24.77 -29.02 35.46
N GLU A 15 -23.65 -28.65 36.06
CA GLU A 15 -23.64 -28.25 37.46
C GLU A 15 -24.17 -26.81 37.54
N HIS A 16 -25.28 -26.68 38.25
CA HIS A 16 -25.91 -25.43 38.60
C HIS A 16 -24.90 -24.52 39.30
N VAL A 17 -24.33 -23.57 38.57
CA VAL A 17 -23.70 -22.41 39.20
C VAL A 17 -24.85 -21.52 39.63
N GLU A 18 -25.10 -21.49 40.93
CA GLU A 18 -25.99 -20.51 41.54
C GLU A 18 -25.55 -19.10 41.10
N GLU A 19 -26.31 -18.50 40.20
CA GLU A 19 -26.30 -17.06 39.97
C GLU A 19 -26.79 -16.36 41.24
N LYS A 20 -25.90 -16.20 42.22
CA LYS A 20 -26.19 -15.47 43.45
C LYS A 20 -25.08 -14.46 43.76
N ASN A 21 -25.46 -13.19 43.66
CA ASN A 21 -25.13 -12.13 44.61
C ASN A 21 -23.77 -11.41 44.58
N VAL A 22 -22.86 -11.62 43.62
CA VAL A 22 -21.60 -10.85 43.64
C VAL A 22 -21.76 -9.39 43.18
N VAL A 23 -22.69 -9.10 42.25
CA VAL A 23 -22.90 -7.74 41.72
C VAL A 23 -23.62 -6.82 42.72
N VAL A 24 -24.49 -7.38 43.56
CA VAL A 24 -25.30 -6.61 44.52
C VAL A 24 -24.43 -6.09 45.69
N GLU A 25 -23.52 -6.92 46.21
CA GLU A 25 -22.74 -6.59 47.40
C GLU A 25 -21.73 -5.45 47.17
N VAL A 26 -21.20 -5.31 45.94
CA VAL A 26 -20.24 -4.24 45.59
C VAL A 26 -20.94 -2.88 45.48
N VAL A 27 -22.20 -2.86 45.05
CA VAL A 27 -23.00 -1.63 44.98
C VAL A 27 -23.43 -1.20 46.38
N GLU A 28 -23.92 -2.14 47.22
CA GLU A 28 -24.35 -1.86 48.60
C GLU A 28 -23.22 -1.34 49.51
N SER A 29 -21.98 -1.71 49.24
CA SER A 29 -20.83 -1.29 50.07
C SER A 29 -20.42 0.17 49.85
N VAL A 30 -20.74 0.77 48.68
CA VAL A 30 -20.34 2.16 48.34
C VAL A 30 -21.53 3.12 48.42
N THR A 31 -22.75 2.64 48.20
CA THR A 31 -23.98 3.38 48.48
C THR A 31 -24.49 2.97 49.85
N GLY A 32 -24.04 3.68 50.90
CA GLY A 32 -24.30 3.36 52.32
C GLY A 32 -25.63 2.68 52.59
N GLY A 33 -25.55 1.48 53.18
CA GLY A 33 -26.63 0.53 53.30
C GLY A 33 -27.95 1.08 53.81
N GLU A 34 -29.00 0.85 53.04
CA GLU A 34 -30.37 0.70 53.51
C GLU A 34 -30.94 -0.52 52.78
N SER A 35 -31.30 -1.53 53.58
CA SER A 35 -31.77 -2.87 53.20
C SER A 35 -32.77 -2.92 52.05
N GLU A 36 -32.54 -3.89 51.16
CA GLU A 36 -33.38 -4.42 50.07
C GLU A 36 -34.70 -5.05 50.57
N GLU A 37 -35.50 -4.31 51.33
CA GLU A 37 -36.84 -4.75 51.75
C GLU A 37 -37.77 -3.55 51.87
N ARG A 38 -38.09 -2.92 50.72
CA ARG A 38 -39.16 -1.90 50.60
C ARG A 38 -39.51 -1.59 49.14
N LEU A 39 -39.74 -2.64 48.36
CA LEU A 39 -40.40 -2.54 47.06
C LEU A 39 -41.89 -2.25 47.29
N GLY A 40 -42.38 -1.08 46.85
CA GLY A 40 -43.83 -0.86 46.68
C GLY A 40 -44.42 0.49 47.11
N ALA A 41 -43.64 1.43 47.64
CA ALA A 41 -44.13 2.79 47.86
C ALA A 41 -43.08 3.79 47.39
N GLU A 42 -43.45 4.69 46.48
CA GLU A 42 -42.69 5.89 46.13
C GLU A 42 -42.44 6.72 47.40
N ARG A 43 -41.42 6.34 48.17
CA ARG A 43 -40.96 7.12 49.30
C ARG A 43 -40.31 8.35 48.72
N LYS A 44 -41.02 9.47 48.78
CA LYS A 44 -40.46 10.80 48.52
C LYS A 44 -39.15 10.94 49.29
N VAL A 45 -38.03 10.90 48.57
CA VAL A 45 -36.71 11.04 49.18
C VAL A 45 -36.60 12.47 49.68
N SER A 46 -36.31 12.66 50.98
CA SER A 46 -36.12 14.00 51.54
C SER A 46 -35.09 14.82 50.74
N VAL A 47 -35.21 16.15 50.75
CA VAL A 47 -34.22 17.05 50.10
C VAL A 47 -32.78 16.69 50.50
N ARG A 48 -32.59 16.32 51.77
CA ARG A 48 -31.30 15.88 52.30
C ARG A 48 -30.84 14.54 51.72
N GLY A 49 -31.76 13.57 51.58
CA GLY A 49 -31.50 12.29 50.93
C GLY A 49 -31.14 12.45 49.46
N ARG A 50 -31.89 13.28 48.72
CA ARG A 50 -31.62 13.60 47.31
C ARG A 50 -30.24 14.21 47.11
N ARG A 51 -29.87 15.16 47.98
CA ARG A 51 -28.52 15.75 47.99
C ARG A 51 -27.42 14.71 48.22
N LYS A 52 -27.63 13.77 49.14
CA LYS A 52 -26.67 12.69 49.41
C LYS A 52 -26.51 11.78 48.20
N LEU A 53 -27.61 11.40 47.54
CA LEU A 53 -27.58 10.53 46.35
C LEU A 53 -26.79 11.18 45.20
N VAL A 54 -27.12 12.41 44.82
CA VAL A 54 -26.46 13.10 43.69
C VAL A 54 -24.96 13.28 43.96
N LYS A 55 -24.58 13.64 45.18
CA LYS A 55 -23.16 13.77 45.56
C LYS A 55 -22.46 12.42 45.67
N GLY A 56 -23.15 11.41 46.20
CA GLY A 56 -22.66 10.05 46.34
C GLY A 56 -22.35 9.44 44.98
N PHE A 57 -23.22 9.64 44.00
CA PHE A 57 -22.99 9.22 42.62
C PHE A 57 -21.74 9.85 42.01
N ALA A 58 -21.58 11.18 42.13
CA ALA A 58 -20.38 11.87 41.65
C ALA A 58 -19.11 11.42 42.37
N GLN A 59 -19.20 11.05 43.65
CA GLN A 59 -18.08 10.49 44.38
C GLN A 59 -17.76 9.06 43.94
N TRP A 60 -18.79 8.23 43.69
CA TRP A 60 -18.65 6.86 43.20
C TRP A 60 -18.00 6.81 41.81
N LEU A 61 -18.34 7.75 40.92
CA LEU A 61 -17.71 7.85 39.61
C LEU A 61 -16.18 8.04 39.68
N LYS A 62 -15.65 8.67 40.73
CA LYS A 62 -14.19 8.81 40.94
C LYS A 62 -13.50 7.49 41.26
N THR A 63 -14.27 6.48 41.65
CA THR A 63 -13.80 5.14 42.02
C THR A 63 -14.28 4.07 41.05
N ILE A 64 -14.90 4.45 39.93
CA ILE A 64 -15.55 3.48 39.03
C ILE A 64 -14.55 2.51 38.38
N GLU A 65 -13.36 2.98 38.03
CA GLU A 65 -12.30 2.11 37.50
C GLU A 65 -11.89 1.03 38.50
N GLN A 66 -11.86 1.37 39.80
CA GLN A 66 -11.52 0.45 40.88
C GLN A 66 -12.53 -0.69 41.01
N VAL A 67 -13.79 -0.48 40.59
CA VAL A 67 -14.80 -1.54 40.53
C VAL A 67 -14.38 -2.61 39.53
N SER A 68 -13.93 -2.20 38.33
CA SER A 68 -13.47 -3.15 37.31
C SER A 68 -12.22 -3.93 37.76
N GLU A 69 -11.29 -3.26 38.45
CA GLU A 69 -10.10 -3.90 39.02
C GLU A 69 -10.42 -4.85 40.17
N LYS A 70 -11.45 -4.53 40.97
CA LYS A 70 -11.93 -5.42 42.03
C LYS A 70 -12.54 -6.68 41.43
N VAL A 71 -13.43 -6.54 40.44
CA VAL A 71 -14.03 -7.68 39.74
C VAL A 71 -12.96 -8.54 39.08
N GLU A 72 -11.94 -7.94 38.47
CA GLU A 72 -10.83 -8.69 37.87
C GLU A 72 -10.06 -9.52 38.91
N ARG A 73 -9.77 -8.94 40.09
CA ARG A 73 -9.12 -9.65 41.20
C ARG A 73 -10.01 -10.77 41.75
N ASP A 74 -11.29 -10.50 41.95
CA ASP A 74 -12.24 -11.47 42.49
C ASP A 74 -12.44 -12.64 41.52
N LEU A 75 -12.49 -12.39 40.20
CA LEU A 75 -12.52 -13.46 39.18
C LEU A 75 -11.26 -14.33 39.20
N VAL A 76 -10.10 -13.77 39.54
CA VAL A 76 -8.85 -14.53 39.65
C VAL A 76 -8.83 -15.39 40.92
N VAL A 77 -9.41 -14.90 42.02
CA VAL A 77 -9.35 -15.57 43.34
C VAL A 77 -10.48 -16.58 43.53
N LEU A 78 -11.71 -16.23 43.14
CA LEU A 78 -12.92 -16.97 43.49
C LEU A 78 -13.36 -17.98 42.42
N THR A 79 -12.90 -17.83 41.18
CA THR A 79 -13.42 -18.60 40.05
C THR A 79 -12.31 -19.19 39.18
N LYS A 80 -12.41 -20.48 38.83
CA LYS A 80 -11.54 -21.09 37.82
C LYS A 80 -12.01 -20.68 36.42
N CYS A 81 -11.45 -19.60 35.89
CA CYS A 81 -11.76 -19.12 34.55
C CYS A 81 -10.49 -18.97 33.69
N THR A 82 -10.60 -19.17 32.39
CA THR A 82 -9.49 -18.91 31.45
C THR A 82 -9.27 -17.40 31.30
N LYS A 83 -8.07 -17.00 30.85
CA LYS A 83 -7.79 -15.58 30.57
C LYS A 83 -8.81 -14.99 29.58
N ARG A 84 -9.16 -15.74 28.52
CA ARG A 84 -10.15 -15.29 27.51
C ARG A 84 -11.55 -15.06 28.11
N GLN A 85 -11.99 -15.91 29.03
CA GLN A 85 -13.27 -15.74 29.72
C GLN A 85 -13.24 -14.52 30.64
N ARG A 86 -12.14 -14.31 31.38
CA ARG A 86 -11.97 -13.09 32.18
C ARG A 86 -11.98 -11.85 31.33
N ASP A 87 -11.20 -11.83 30.27
CA ASP A 87 -11.12 -10.68 29.35
C ASP A 87 -12.51 -10.39 28.74
N GLY A 88 -13.30 -11.43 28.42
CA GLY A 88 -14.67 -11.28 27.94
C GLY A 88 -15.66 -10.63 28.92
N ILE A 89 -15.40 -10.71 30.23
CA ILE A 89 -16.21 -10.06 31.28
C ILE A 89 -15.65 -8.69 31.64
N ILE A 90 -14.32 -8.59 31.79
CA ILE A 90 -13.64 -7.38 32.27
C ILE A 90 -13.56 -6.30 31.20
N ALA A 91 -13.38 -6.64 29.92
CA ALA A 91 -13.26 -5.63 28.87
C ALA A 91 -14.52 -4.76 28.73
N PRO A 92 -15.75 -5.32 28.68
CA PRO A 92 -16.97 -4.51 28.68
C PRO A 92 -17.12 -3.61 29.91
N LEU A 93 -16.70 -4.09 31.10
CA LEU A 93 -16.75 -3.29 32.32
C LEU A 93 -15.79 -2.09 32.28
N LYS A 94 -14.58 -2.29 31.77
CA LYS A 94 -13.60 -1.21 31.59
C LYS A 94 -14.07 -0.18 30.56
N GLU A 95 -14.67 -0.64 29.46
CA GLU A 95 -15.24 0.23 28.44
C GLU A 95 -16.41 1.05 29.00
N PHE A 96 -17.35 0.41 29.69
CA PHE A 96 -18.46 1.10 30.36
C PHE A 96 -17.99 2.12 31.40
N ALA A 97 -17.00 1.76 32.24
CA ALA A 97 -16.44 2.68 33.23
C ALA A 97 -15.81 3.91 32.59
N SER A 98 -15.08 3.71 31.49
CA SER A 98 -14.42 4.78 30.74
C SER A 98 -15.45 5.71 30.07
N GLU A 99 -16.43 5.14 29.36
CA GLU A 99 -17.49 5.92 28.71
C GLU A 99 -18.30 6.71 29.73
N LEU A 100 -18.68 6.10 30.84
CA LEU A 100 -19.45 6.78 31.87
C LEU A 100 -18.67 7.93 32.52
N LEU A 101 -17.36 7.76 32.71
CA LEU A 101 -16.49 8.81 33.22
C LEU A 101 -16.33 9.96 32.22
N GLU A 102 -16.09 9.64 30.94
CA GLU A 102 -16.01 10.63 29.86
C GLU A 102 -17.30 11.46 29.76
N ARG A 103 -18.47 10.82 29.76
CA ARG A 103 -19.77 11.50 29.78
C ARG A 103 -19.94 12.40 31.00
N PHE A 104 -19.45 11.96 32.16
CA PHE A 104 -19.51 12.78 33.37
C PHE A 104 -18.62 14.02 33.26
N GLU A 105 -17.44 13.89 32.64
CA GLU A 105 -16.56 15.02 32.35
C GLU A 105 -17.19 16.01 31.35
N GLU A 106 -17.77 15.51 30.25
CA GLU A 106 -18.53 16.32 29.27
C GLU A 106 -19.63 17.14 29.94
N MET A 107 -20.32 16.54 30.91
CA MET A 107 -21.41 17.18 31.68
C MET A 107 -20.91 18.16 32.76
N GLY A 108 -19.60 18.37 32.86
CA GLY A 108 -18.97 19.33 33.75
C GLY A 108 -18.51 18.77 35.09
N ALA A 109 -18.37 17.44 35.20
CA ALA A 109 -17.81 16.70 36.34
C ALA A 109 -18.33 17.20 37.70
N ASP A 110 -17.46 17.71 38.57
CA ASP A 110 -17.80 18.19 39.92
C ASP A 110 -18.83 19.34 39.94
N ARG A 111 -19.06 20.03 38.82
CA ARG A 111 -20.11 21.05 38.72
C ARG A 111 -21.50 20.44 38.47
N TRP A 112 -21.57 19.27 37.83
CA TRP A 112 -22.82 18.60 37.48
C TRP A 112 -23.74 18.38 38.70
N PRO A 113 -23.26 17.88 39.87
CA PRO A 113 -24.07 17.76 41.06
C PRO A 113 -24.74 19.06 41.50
N ARG A 114 -24.03 20.19 41.37
CA ARG A 114 -24.55 21.51 41.75
C ARG A 114 -25.64 21.96 40.79
N SER A 115 -25.50 21.69 39.50
CA SER A 115 -26.48 21.99 38.47
C SER A 115 -27.76 21.17 38.65
N VAL A 116 -27.63 19.85 38.85
CA VAL A 116 -28.76 18.95 39.10
C VAL A 116 -29.53 19.38 40.35
N LEU A 117 -28.83 19.64 41.46
CA LEU A 117 -29.48 20.09 42.70
C LEU A 117 -30.17 21.45 42.58
N ARG A 118 -29.70 22.31 41.68
CA ARG A 118 -30.35 23.59 41.39
C ARG A 118 -31.66 23.35 40.63
N VAL A 119 -31.63 22.57 39.55
CA VAL A 119 -32.84 22.22 38.78
C VAL A 119 -33.88 21.54 39.65
N MET A 120 -33.47 20.57 40.48
CA MET A 120 -34.37 19.90 41.41
C MET A 120 -35.01 20.85 42.43
N LYS A 121 -34.30 21.91 42.82
CA LYS A 121 -34.82 22.92 43.74
C LYS A 121 -35.74 23.92 43.04
N ASP A 122 -35.34 24.40 41.87
CA ASP A 122 -36.04 25.48 41.16
C ASP A 122 -37.36 25.00 40.55
N PHE A 123 -37.46 23.71 40.22
CA PHE A 123 -38.66 23.07 39.67
C PHE A 123 -39.34 22.09 40.65
N ASP A 124 -38.94 22.08 41.92
CA ASP A 124 -39.48 21.21 42.97
C ASP A 124 -39.53 19.69 42.61
N LEU A 125 -38.51 19.20 41.89
CA LEU A 125 -38.48 17.84 41.34
C LEU A 125 -37.96 16.82 42.36
N GLU A 126 -38.75 15.77 42.58
CA GLU A 126 -38.52 14.74 43.59
C GLU A 126 -37.79 13.51 43.04
N ASN A 127 -37.87 13.23 41.73
CA ASN A 127 -37.25 12.04 41.12
C ASN A 127 -36.60 12.30 39.75
N VAL A 128 -35.82 11.32 39.27
CA VAL A 128 -35.07 11.40 38.00
C VAL A 128 -36.01 11.43 36.78
N GLN A 129 -37.18 10.81 36.87
CA GLN A 129 -38.17 10.83 35.77
C GLN A 129 -38.77 12.22 35.60
N GLU A 130 -39.06 12.92 36.69
CA GLU A 130 -39.50 14.32 36.68
C GLU A 130 -38.41 15.25 36.12
N ILE A 131 -37.13 15.02 36.47
CA ILE A 131 -36.01 15.73 35.85
C ILE A 131 -35.95 15.47 34.34
N ARG A 132 -36.09 14.21 33.91
CA ARG A 132 -36.13 13.86 32.50
C ARG A 132 -37.29 14.56 31.77
N GLN A 133 -38.49 14.51 32.34
CA GLN A 133 -39.68 15.15 31.75
C GLN A 133 -39.54 16.67 31.69
N VAL A 134 -39.01 17.32 32.73
CA VAL A 134 -38.77 18.76 32.72
C VAL A 134 -37.67 19.12 31.74
N CYS A 135 -36.59 18.33 31.62
CA CYS A 135 -35.60 18.54 30.59
C CYS A 135 -36.22 18.36 29.19
N GLU A 136 -36.98 17.31 28.92
CA GLU A 136 -37.64 17.09 27.62
C GLU A 136 -38.64 18.20 27.30
N LYS A 137 -39.42 18.67 28.28
CA LYS A 137 -40.35 19.80 28.13
C LYS A 137 -39.62 21.13 27.97
N VAL A 138 -38.67 21.48 28.82
CA VAL A 138 -37.93 22.75 28.73
C VAL A 138 -37.08 22.81 27.47
N PHE A 139 -36.47 21.70 27.02
CA PHE A 139 -35.79 21.67 25.72
C PHE A 139 -36.77 21.61 24.54
N GLY A 140 -37.98 21.07 24.72
CA GLY A 140 -39.04 21.05 23.70
C GLY A 140 -39.84 22.36 23.59
N GLU A 141 -39.94 23.14 24.67
CA GLU A 141 -40.84 24.30 24.85
C GLU A 141 -40.04 25.62 24.86
N ALA A 142 -38.77 25.62 25.28
CA ALA A 142 -37.87 26.76 25.10
C ALA A 142 -37.42 26.98 23.63
N CYS A 143 -37.79 26.08 22.72
CA CYS A 143 -37.65 26.32 21.28
C CYS A 143 -38.80 27.11 20.67
N SER A 144 -39.91 27.35 21.39
CA SER A 144 -41.16 27.75 20.73
C SER A 144 -41.51 29.24 20.83
N GLU A 145 -41.15 29.97 21.90
CA GLU A 145 -41.83 31.27 22.13
C GLU A 145 -40.95 32.51 22.28
N ALA A 146 -39.62 32.40 22.39
CA ALA A 146 -38.74 33.58 22.44
C ALA A 146 -37.48 33.50 21.56
N ASN A 147 -37.26 32.37 20.90
CA ASN A 147 -36.02 32.07 20.18
C ASN A 147 -36.22 31.79 18.68
N GLU A 148 -37.45 31.82 18.15
CA GLU A 148 -37.71 31.48 16.75
C GLU A 148 -36.84 32.29 15.76
N SER A 149 -36.48 33.54 16.07
CA SER A 149 -35.60 34.35 15.19
C SER A 149 -34.10 34.02 15.33
N LYS A 150 -33.61 33.74 16.54
CA LYS A 150 -32.17 33.44 16.78
C LYS A 150 -31.83 31.97 16.53
N ASP A 151 -32.77 31.06 16.74
CA ASP A 151 -32.58 29.64 16.49
C ASP A 151 -32.82 29.29 15.01
N ALA A 152 -33.72 29.98 14.29
CA ALA A 152 -33.78 29.88 12.83
C ALA A 152 -32.48 30.34 12.15
N GLU A 153 -31.87 31.46 12.59
CA GLU A 153 -30.60 31.94 12.02
C GLU A 153 -29.44 30.97 12.29
N LYS A 154 -29.42 30.33 13.47
CA LYS A 154 -28.43 29.29 13.80
C LYS A 154 -28.65 28.02 12.97
N VAL A 155 -29.90 27.59 12.78
CA VAL A 155 -30.26 26.44 11.95
C VAL A 155 -29.87 26.70 10.50
N ASP A 156 -30.17 27.87 9.94
CA ASP A 156 -29.72 28.29 8.60
C ASP A 156 -28.20 28.28 8.47
N LYS A 157 -27.49 28.73 9.51
CA LYS A 157 -26.01 28.72 9.53
C LYS A 157 -25.46 27.29 9.57
N ILE A 158 -26.13 26.38 10.27
CA ILE A 158 -25.78 24.96 10.31
C ILE A 158 -26.07 24.31 8.96
N ASP A 159 -27.22 24.59 8.34
CA ASP A 159 -27.58 24.02 7.04
C ASP A 159 -26.64 24.49 5.93
N ARG A 160 -26.27 25.78 5.90
CA ARG A 160 -25.23 26.30 5.00
C ARG A 160 -23.89 25.61 5.20
N LYS A 161 -23.50 25.32 6.45
CA LYS A 161 -22.26 24.57 6.74
C LYS A 161 -22.37 23.13 6.27
N TYR A 162 -23.50 22.48 6.48
CA TYR A 162 -23.76 21.12 6.03
C TYR A 162 -23.70 21.02 4.50
N GLN A 163 -24.40 21.90 3.77
CA GLN A 163 -24.33 21.94 2.31
C GLN A 163 -22.92 22.20 1.80
N LYS A 164 -22.17 23.13 2.44
CA LYS A 164 -20.78 23.39 2.07
C LYS A 164 -19.87 22.18 2.29
N LEU A 165 -20.04 21.45 3.39
CA LEU A 165 -19.31 20.22 3.65
C LEU A 165 -19.71 19.12 2.67
N LYS A 166 -21.00 19.01 2.33
CA LYS A 166 -21.53 18.05 1.35
C LYS A 166 -20.96 18.30 -0.05
N SER A 167 -20.90 19.56 -0.50
CA SER A 167 -20.25 19.92 -1.77
C SER A 167 -18.76 19.59 -1.76
N LYS A 168 -18.05 19.92 -0.68
CA LYS A 168 -16.62 19.57 -0.53
C LYS A 168 -16.38 18.06 -0.54
N LEU A 169 -17.26 17.29 0.11
CA LEU A 169 -17.18 15.83 0.08
C LEU A 169 -17.35 15.30 -1.34
N GLY A 170 -18.31 15.86 -2.10
CA GLY A 170 -18.48 15.56 -3.53
C GLY A 170 -17.25 15.90 -4.38
N GLU A 171 -16.66 17.09 -4.18
CA GLU A 171 -15.42 17.49 -4.86
C GLU A 171 -14.25 16.54 -4.54
N CYS A 172 -14.09 16.14 -3.28
CA CYS A 172 -13.07 15.18 -2.87
C CYS A 172 -13.32 13.80 -3.51
N GLN A 173 -14.58 13.38 -3.61
CA GLN A 173 -14.96 12.11 -4.22
C GLN A 173 -14.67 12.09 -5.72
N ILE A 174 -14.97 13.18 -6.43
CA ILE A 174 -14.64 13.35 -7.85
C ILE A 174 -13.13 13.34 -8.06
N LYS A 175 -12.37 14.11 -7.27
CA LYS A 175 -10.90 14.13 -7.34
C LYS A 175 -10.30 12.75 -7.13
N TRP A 176 -10.81 12.02 -6.13
CA TRP A 176 -10.37 10.65 -5.87
C TRP A 176 -10.67 9.70 -7.03
N GLN A 177 -11.84 9.80 -7.66
CA GLN A 177 -12.19 8.97 -8.81
C GLN A 177 -11.28 9.26 -10.01
N VAL A 178 -11.04 10.54 -10.32
CA VAL A 178 -10.14 10.94 -11.40
C VAL A 178 -8.71 10.47 -11.14
N GLU A 179 -8.19 10.65 -9.93
CA GLU A 179 -6.84 10.19 -9.58
C GLU A 179 -6.71 8.67 -9.70
N ARG A 180 -7.73 7.93 -9.26
CA ARG A 180 -7.78 6.48 -9.39
C ARG A 180 -7.77 6.03 -10.86
N GLU A 181 -8.52 6.72 -11.72
CA GLU A 181 -8.55 6.41 -13.16
C GLU A 181 -7.22 6.74 -13.84
N ASN A 182 -6.61 7.89 -13.53
CA ASN A 182 -5.27 8.25 -14.03
C ASN A 182 -4.22 7.20 -13.65
N LEU A 183 -4.21 6.75 -12.39
CA LEU A 183 -3.26 5.72 -11.93
C LEU A 183 -3.48 4.37 -12.64
N LEU A 184 -4.72 4.03 -12.98
CA LEU A 184 -5.02 2.82 -13.76
C LEU A 184 -4.51 2.95 -15.19
N GLU A 185 -4.71 4.10 -15.84
CA GLU A 185 -4.21 4.37 -17.18
C GLU A 185 -2.67 4.35 -17.22
N GLU A 186 -2.01 4.95 -16.22
CA GLU A 186 -0.55 4.89 -16.08
C GLU A 186 -0.05 3.45 -15.95
N LEU A 187 -0.68 2.64 -15.07
CA LEU A 187 -0.35 1.23 -14.89
C LEU A 187 -0.51 0.41 -16.17
N GLU A 188 -1.58 0.64 -16.92
CA GLU A 188 -1.80 -0.03 -18.21
C GLU A 188 -0.73 0.36 -19.23
N SER A 189 -0.37 1.65 -19.30
CA SER A 189 0.69 2.14 -20.18
C SER A 189 2.06 1.54 -19.84
N GLU A 190 2.37 1.38 -18.54
CA GLU A 190 3.61 0.75 -18.09
C GLU A 190 3.63 -0.75 -18.40
N ARG A 191 2.51 -1.45 -18.23
CA ARG A 191 2.38 -2.86 -18.62
C ARG A 191 2.61 -3.05 -20.12
N GLU A 192 2.06 -2.18 -20.96
CA GLU A 192 2.28 -2.25 -22.41
C GLU A 192 3.75 -2.02 -22.77
N LYS A 193 4.41 -1.03 -22.14
CA LYS A 193 5.85 -0.78 -22.31
C LYS A 193 6.69 -1.99 -21.86
N ALA A 194 6.37 -2.57 -20.71
CA ALA A 194 7.05 -3.75 -20.19
C ALA A 194 6.87 -4.96 -21.12
N GLN A 195 5.68 -5.15 -21.69
CA GLN A 195 5.42 -6.19 -22.68
C GLN A 195 6.25 -5.99 -23.94
N LYS A 196 6.27 -4.77 -24.52
CA LYS A 196 7.09 -4.44 -25.70
C LYS A 196 8.58 -4.68 -25.44
N LEU A 197 9.06 -4.33 -24.25
CA LEU A 197 10.45 -4.60 -23.84
C LEU A 197 10.72 -6.10 -23.77
N SER A 198 9.84 -6.88 -23.15
CA SER A 198 9.94 -8.35 -23.08
C SER A 198 9.99 -8.98 -24.48
N GLU A 199 9.09 -8.60 -25.37
CA GLU A 199 9.08 -9.09 -26.75
C GLU A 199 10.38 -8.73 -27.51
N SER A 200 10.88 -7.51 -27.32
CA SER A 200 12.15 -7.07 -27.92
C SER A 200 13.34 -7.86 -27.37
N GLN A 201 13.33 -8.16 -26.07
CA GLN A 201 14.35 -8.95 -25.39
C GLN A 201 14.35 -10.40 -25.91
N GLU A 202 13.19 -11.01 -26.11
CA GLU A 202 13.10 -12.33 -26.72
C GLU A 202 13.60 -12.35 -28.17
N ARG A 203 13.27 -11.32 -28.96
CA ARG A 203 13.79 -11.19 -30.34
C ARG A 203 15.32 -11.10 -30.34
N LEU A 204 15.90 -10.31 -29.44
CA LEU A 204 17.34 -10.22 -29.27
C LEU A 204 17.96 -11.55 -28.86
N LYS A 205 17.38 -12.27 -27.88
CA LYS A 205 17.82 -13.62 -27.50
C LYS A 205 17.83 -14.58 -28.70
N ARG A 206 16.78 -14.57 -29.54
CA ARG A 206 16.72 -15.37 -30.77
C ARG A 206 17.84 -15.00 -31.76
N ASN A 207 18.12 -13.71 -31.91
CA ASN A 207 19.17 -13.22 -32.81
C ASN A 207 20.59 -13.58 -32.32
N VAL A 208 20.84 -13.48 -31.01
CA VAL A 208 22.10 -13.93 -30.40
C VAL A 208 22.36 -15.40 -30.70
N VAL A 209 21.36 -16.26 -30.48
CA VAL A 209 21.49 -17.70 -30.79
C VAL A 209 21.80 -17.95 -32.27
N LYS A 210 21.22 -17.17 -33.19
CA LYS A 210 21.52 -17.28 -34.63
C LYS A 210 22.96 -16.85 -34.95
N LEU A 211 23.42 -15.75 -34.36
CA LEU A 211 24.77 -15.24 -34.55
C LEU A 211 25.81 -16.18 -33.94
N GLU A 212 25.54 -16.76 -32.78
CA GLU A 212 26.41 -17.79 -32.17
C GLU A 212 26.58 -18.99 -33.10
N LYS A 213 25.48 -19.49 -33.69
CA LYS A 213 25.54 -20.58 -34.68
C LYS A 213 26.33 -20.19 -35.92
N ALA A 214 26.12 -18.99 -36.46
CA ALA A 214 26.86 -18.50 -37.61
C ALA A 214 28.36 -18.34 -37.31
N LEU A 215 28.70 -17.83 -36.13
CA LEU A 215 30.08 -17.69 -35.67
C LEU A 215 30.77 -19.04 -35.53
N VAL A 216 30.08 -20.05 -34.99
CA VAL A 216 30.63 -21.42 -34.91
C VAL A 216 30.86 -22.00 -36.30
N ALA A 217 29.92 -21.82 -37.24
CA ALA A 217 30.08 -22.28 -38.61
C ALA A 217 31.25 -21.57 -39.33
N GLU A 218 31.38 -20.25 -39.16
CA GLU A 218 32.49 -19.48 -39.73
C GLU A 218 33.85 -19.92 -39.16
N LYS A 219 33.93 -20.18 -37.84
CA LYS A 219 35.14 -20.74 -37.21
C LYS A 219 35.52 -22.07 -37.86
N GLN A 220 34.59 -23.00 -38.01
CA GLN A 220 34.83 -24.29 -38.66
C GLN A 220 35.30 -24.14 -40.11
N VAL A 221 34.69 -23.24 -40.90
CA VAL A 221 35.12 -22.95 -42.27
C VAL A 221 36.52 -22.34 -42.30
N SER A 222 36.83 -21.41 -41.38
CA SER A 222 38.15 -20.79 -41.30
C SER A 222 39.24 -21.78 -40.91
N GLU A 223 38.95 -22.73 -40.01
CA GLU A 223 39.86 -23.82 -39.63
C GLU A 223 40.06 -24.80 -40.80
N GLY A 224 38.99 -25.13 -41.52
CA GLY A 224 39.06 -25.88 -42.78
C GLY A 224 39.95 -25.18 -43.83
N MET A 225 39.78 -23.88 -44.03
CA MET A 225 40.60 -23.11 -44.96
C MET A 225 42.06 -23.02 -44.52
N LYS A 226 42.33 -22.84 -43.22
CA LYS A 226 43.69 -22.83 -42.65
C LYS A 226 44.39 -24.17 -42.85
N SER A 227 43.69 -25.28 -42.59
CA SER A 227 44.25 -26.63 -42.82
C SER A 227 44.55 -26.86 -44.30
N HIS A 228 43.63 -26.48 -45.19
CA HIS A 228 43.84 -26.54 -46.63
C HIS A 228 45.05 -25.69 -47.08
N LEU A 229 45.17 -24.45 -46.60
CA LEU A 229 46.32 -23.59 -46.91
C LEU A 229 47.65 -24.20 -46.46
N LYS A 230 47.68 -24.85 -45.30
CA LYS A 230 48.89 -25.55 -44.80
C LYS A 230 49.31 -26.68 -45.74
N VAL A 231 48.36 -27.48 -46.21
CA VAL A 231 48.59 -28.55 -47.20
C VAL A 231 49.14 -27.98 -48.50
N TRP A 232 48.58 -26.88 -49.01
CA TRP A 232 49.09 -26.22 -50.21
C TRP A 232 50.50 -25.67 -50.03
N GLN A 233 50.80 -25.11 -48.85
CA GLN A 233 52.13 -24.59 -48.54
C GLN A 233 53.18 -25.70 -48.45
N GLU A 234 52.84 -26.85 -47.86
CA GLU A 234 53.71 -28.03 -47.80
C GLU A 234 53.97 -28.59 -49.20
N ARG A 235 52.91 -28.81 -49.99
CA ARG A 235 53.04 -29.26 -51.37
C ARG A 235 53.87 -28.32 -52.26
N SER A 236 53.72 -27.01 -52.08
CA SER A 236 54.53 -26.02 -52.78
C SER A 236 56.00 -26.04 -52.35
N LYS A 237 56.31 -26.34 -51.07
CA LYS A 237 57.68 -26.50 -50.59
C LYS A 237 58.32 -27.74 -51.18
N ASP A 238 57.61 -28.87 -51.22
CA ASP A 238 58.08 -30.10 -51.86
C ASP A 238 58.37 -29.88 -53.35
N ASP A 239 57.47 -29.17 -54.06
CA ASP A 239 57.68 -28.80 -55.46
C ASP A 239 58.90 -27.87 -55.64
N HIS A 240 59.12 -26.92 -54.73
CA HIS A 240 60.31 -26.06 -54.74
C HIS A 240 61.59 -26.82 -54.42
N GLU A 241 61.60 -27.71 -53.43
CA GLU A 241 62.75 -28.55 -53.11
C GLU A 241 63.07 -29.49 -54.28
N ARG A 242 62.05 -30.10 -54.89
CA ARG A 242 62.21 -30.96 -56.07
C ARG A 242 62.79 -30.18 -57.25
N LYS A 243 62.30 -28.95 -57.49
CA LYS A 243 62.85 -28.04 -58.52
C LYS A 243 64.25 -27.53 -58.18
N GLN A 244 64.58 -27.27 -56.91
CA GLN A 244 65.92 -26.89 -56.46
C GLN A 244 66.90 -28.06 -56.61
N LYS A 245 66.54 -29.28 -56.20
CA LYS A 245 67.35 -30.50 -56.44
C LYS A 245 67.64 -30.72 -57.91
N ILE A 246 66.65 -30.51 -58.78
CA ILE A 246 66.84 -30.52 -60.23
C ILE A 246 67.84 -29.41 -60.62
N HIS A 247 67.60 -28.16 -60.22
CA HIS A 247 68.49 -27.05 -60.55
C HIS A 247 69.92 -27.18 -59.98
N GLU A 248 70.12 -27.83 -58.82
CA GLU A 248 71.41 -28.14 -58.22
C GLU A 248 72.13 -29.29 -58.95
N THR A 249 71.40 -30.33 -59.38
CA THR A 249 71.99 -31.40 -60.22
C THR A 249 72.45 -30.88 -61.59
N TRP A 250 71.87 -29.79 -62.08
CA TRP A 250 72.25 -29.16 -63.36
C TRP A 250 73.33 -28.06 -63.25
N ARG A 251 73.87 -27.73 -62.05
CA ARG A 251 74.95 -26.73 -61.93
C ARG A 251 76.36 -27.37 -61.88
N LYS A 252 76.96 -27.52 -63.06
CA LYS A 252 78.42 -27.40 -63.27
C LYS A 252 78.73 -26.21 -64.21
N PRO A 253 79.88 -25.54 -64.05
CA PRO A 253 80.13 -24.25 -64.70
C PRO A 253 80.69 -24.43 -66.13
N ARG A 254 80.19 -23.64 -67.08
CA ARG A 254 80.93 -23.35 -68.31
C ARG A 254 80.78 -21.88 -68.71
N ARG A 255 81.94 -21.24 -68.88
CA ARG A 255 82.15 -19.87 -69.33
C ARG A 255 81.79 -19.70 -70.82
N ALA A 256 81.40 -18.46 -71.12
CA ALA A 256 81.62 -17.67 -72.33
C ALA A 256 80.67 -17.83 -73.55
N SER A 257 79.78 -16.83 -73.65
CA SER A 257 79.79 -15.75 -74.66
C SER A 257 78.86 -15.79 -75.89
N ARG A 258 78.15 -14.65 -76.01
CA ARG A 258 77.66 -13.88 -77.19
C ARG A 258 76.20 -14.04 -77.65
N SER A 259 75.42 -12.97 -77.35
CA SER A 259 74.52 -12.13 -78.19
C SER A 259 73.58 -12.83 -79.19
N SER A 260 72.27 -12.53 -79.29
CA SER A 260 71.67 -11.20 -79.51
C SER A 260 70.11 -11.22 -79.51
N THR A 261 69.53 -10.12 -79.03
CA THR A 261 68.32 -9.38 -79.48
C THR A 261 66.98 -10.06 -79.79
N SER A 262 65.97 -9.79 -78.96
CA SER A 262 64.60 -9.32 -79.31
C SER A 262 63.76 -9.29 -78.02
N SER A 263 63.43 -8.12 -77.48
CA SER A 263 62.19 -7.36 -77.73
C SER A 263 60.92 -8.21 -77.60
N SER A 264 60.26 -8.13 -76.44
CA SER A 264 58.80 -8.13 -76.29
C SER A 264 58.41 -7.84 -74.83
N GLU A 265 58.12 -6.57 -74.60
CA GLU A 265 57.03 -6.02 -73.79
C GLU A 265 56.50 -6.85 -72.60
N ALA A 266 56.81 -6.36 -71.39
CA ALA A 266 56.05 -6.69 -70.19
C ALA A 266 54.73 -5.91 -70.20
N PRO A 267 53.55 -6.53 -69.98
CA PRO A 267 52.35 -5.77 -69.73
C PRO A 267 52.46 -5.21 -68.31
N SER A 268 52.65 -3.90 -68.20
CA SER A 268 52.41 -3.19 -66.94
C SER A 268 50.95 -3.45 -66.57
N TRP A 269 50.71 -4.14 -65.46
CA TRP A 269 49.37 -4.19 -64.88
C TRP A 269 49.09 -2.80 -64.31
N LYS A 270 48.49 -1.98 -65.16
CA LYS A 270 47.86 -0.73 -64.80
C LYS A 270 46.81 -1.04 -63.75
N ASN A 271 46.96 -0.42 -62.57
CA ASN A 271 45.89 -0.23 -61.62
C ASN A 271 44.66 0.29 -62.36
N ARG A 272 43.66 -0.58 -62.57
CA ARG A 272 42.33 -0.21 -63.03
C ARG A 272 41.41 -0.22 -61.82
N SER A 273 41.62 0.76 -60.96
CA SER A 273 40.61 1.16 -59.99
C SER A 273 39.50 1.83 -60.78
N GLU A 274 38.47 1.07 -61.16
CA GLU A 274 37.22 1.66 -61.62
C GLU A 274 36.58 2.39 -60.44
N THR A 275 36.86 3.69 -60.35
CA THR A 275 36.10 4.65 -59.56
C THR A 275 34.69 4.77 -60.13
N LYS A 276 33.81 3.85 -59.74
CA LYS A 276 32.37 3.96 -59.93
C LYS A 276 31.65 3.54 -58.66
N SER A 277 31.72 4.36 -57.60
CA SER A 277 30.66 4.39 -56.55
C SER A 277 30.81 5.52 -55.53
N ASP A 278 31.93 6.24 -55.46
CA ASP A 278 32.17 7.11 -54.29
C ASP A 278 31.31 8.39 -54.27
N THR A 279 30.85 8.88 -55.42
CA THR A 279 30.00 10.08 -55.47
C THR A 279 28.57 9.81 -54.96
N SER A 280 28.04 8.60 -55.18
CA SER A 280 26.67 8.21 -54.78
C SER A 280 26.55 7.98 -53.27
N ARG A 281 27.54 7.29 -52.68
CA ARG A 281 27.55 7.04 -51.23
C ARG A 281 27.77 8.32 -50.43
N ARG A 282 28.56 9.26 -50.97
CA ARG A 282 28.86 10.53 -50.30
C ARG A 282 27.74 11.57 -50.43
N SER A 283 26.79 11.40 -51.35
CA SER A 283 25.55 12.20 -51.41
C SER A 283 24.46 11.63 -50.51
N GLU A 284 24.27 10.30 -50.49
CA GLU A 284 23.27 9.64 -49.61
C GLU A 284 23.55 9.89 -48.12
N VAL A 285 24.82 9.80 -47.71
CA VAL A 285 25.22 10.11 -46.32
C VAL A 285 25.01 11.59 -46.00
N ARG A 286 25.14 12.48 -46.98
CA ARG A 286 24.95 13.92 -46.80
C ARG A 286 23.47 14.27 -46.64
N ASP A 287 22.61 13.69 -47.47
CA ASP A 287 21.15 13.87 -47.39
C ASP A 287 20.58 13.27 -46.09
N MET A 288 21.09 12.13 -45.63
CA MET A 288 20.73 11.58 -44.32
C MET A 288 21.15 12.51 -43.17
N MET A 289 22.37 13.04 -43.20
CA MET A 289 22.85 13.96 -42.16
C MET A 289 22.07 15.28 -42.15
N ASP A 290 21.68 15.80 -43.31
CA ASP A 290 20.85 17.01 -43.40
C ASP A 290 19.40 16.76 -42.99
N GLY A 291 18.84 15.57 -43.25
CA GLY A 291 17.55 15.14 -42.73
C GLY A 291 17.54 15.10 -41.19
N MET A 292 18.57 14.51 -40.59
CA MET A 292 18.73 14.44 -39.14
C MET A 292 18.93 15.84 -38.52
N ARG A 293 19.69 16.71 -39.19
CA ARG A 293 19.92 18.11 -38.76
C ARG A 293 18.63 18.94 -38.81
N ARG A 294 17.75 18.73 -39.79
CA ARG A 294 16.42 19.38 -39.86
C ARG A 294 15.48 18.86 -38.77
N MET A 295 15.49 17.56 -38.51
CA MET A 295 14.66 16.95 -37.47
C MET A 295 15.03 17.44 -36.06
N MET A 296 16.33 17.58 -35.77
CA MET A 296 16.83 18.13 -34.52
C MET A 296 16.50 19.63 -34.34
N ARG A 297 16.35 20.39 -35.43
CA ARG A 297 15.87 21.78 -35.37
C ARG A 297 14.36 21.87 -35.21
N ALA A 298 13.60 20.94 -35.79
CA ALA A 298 12.14 20.90 -35.67
C ALA A 298 11.64 20.47 -34.28
N GLN A 299 12.49 19.83 -33.47
CA GLN A 299 12.18 19.47 -32.08
C GLN A 299 12.57 20.55 -31.05
N ALA A 300 13.16 21.67 -31.49
CA ALA A 300 13.26 22.85 -30.65
C ALA A 300 11.92 23.61 -30.69
N LEU A 301 10.97 23.17 -29.86
CA LEU A 301 9.80 23.96 -29.51
C LEU A 301 10.27 25.34 -29.00
N PRO A 302 9.57 26.45 -29.33
CA PRO A 302 9.94 27.75 -28.79
C PRO A 302 9.84 27.70 -27.26
N GLU A 303 10.87 28.20 -26.58
CA GLU A 303 10.89 28.28 -25.12
C GLU A 303 9.60 28.95 -24.62
N PRO A 304 8.98 28.43 -23.54
CA PRO A 304 7.75 28.99 -23.02
C PRO A 304 8.01 30.44 -22.58
N ARG A 305 7.36 31.38 -23.28
CA ARG A 305 7.22 32.75 -22.78
C ARG A 305 6.44 32.66 -21.48
N ILE A 306 7.15 32.92 -20.39
CA ILE A 306 6.59 33.09 -19.06
C ILE A 306 5.53 34.19 -19.13
N PHE A 307 4.27 33.84 -18.82
CA PHE A 307 3.24 34.70 -18.23
C PHE A 307 2.30 33.82 -17.41
#